data_AF-A0A7S1B213-F1
#
_entry.id   AF-A0A7S1B213-F1
#
_cell.length_a   1.000
_cell.length_b   1.000
_cell.length_c   1.000
_cell.angle_alpha   90.00
_cell.angle_beta   90.00
_cell.angle_gamma   90.00
#
_symmetry.space_group_name_H-M   'P 1'
#
loop_
_entity.id
_entity.type
_entity.pdbx_description
1 polymer ?
#
loop_
_entity_poly.entity_id
_entity_poly.type
_entity_poly.pdbx_seq_one_letter_code
_entity_poly.pdbx_strand_id
1 'polypeptide(L)'
;LKAGEGGVPSAMEKLNGNIWNVSACNRLVNERNADRRHEKHLRALEATKTMVDNSAPADHPHLRTKSKTKKHQEDRSAQIQLENRILLQKMLSIDTKPSPVSGETLLSQRVPSRSLHGEAQRRELDRITAANQEMLRRLQNARPSMELQALEEKEMDRQGLKYRISQNSTRGRMMKLPMPEQSAGRLSLSKATGSTKLLKDDWEHLSAYELDRQLFDFERVHSSSSQKPAIGPSVSC
;
A
#
# COMPACT_ATOMS: atom_id res chain seq x y z
N LEU A 1 24.70 55.73 -30.41
CA LEU A 1 26.16 55.51 -30.23
C LEU A 1 26.41 54.08 -29.75
N LYS A 2 26.53 53.12 -30.66
CA LYS A 2 27.68 52.19 -30.83
C LYS A 2 27.30 51.22 -31.94
N ALA A 3 28.08 51.28 -33.01
CA ALA A 3 27.98 50.42 -34.18
C ALA A 3 28.75 49.11 -33.96
N GLY A 4 28.49 48.13 -34.82
CA GLY A 4 29.37 47.00 -35.11
C GLY A 4 28.99 45.74 -34.33
N GLU A 5 28.93 44.55 -34.90
CA GLU A 5 29.45 44.06 -36.18
C GLU A 5 28.59 42.89 -36.67
N GLY A 6 28.46 42.76 -37.98
CA GLY A 6 27.72 41.67 -38.62
C GLY A 6 28.36 40.32 -38.33
N GLY A 7 27.53 39.36 -37.91
CA GLY A 7 27.91 37.96 -37.82
C GLY A 7 28.20 37.43 -39.23
N VAL A 8 29.48 37.34 -39.56
CA VAL A 8 29.96 36.66 -40.75
C VAL A 8 29.55 35.19 -40.64
N PRO A 9 28.89 34.58 -41.64
CA PRO A 9 28.67 33.14 -41.62
C PRO A 9 30.03 32.47 -41.62
N SER A 10 30.32 31.71 -40.54
CA SER A 10 31.53 30.91 -40.40
C SER A 10 31.64 30.01 -41.63
N ALA A 11 32.47 30.42 -42.59
CA ALA A 11 32.80 29.62 -43.75
C ALA A 11 33.27 28.25 -43.24
N MET A 12 32.67 27.16 -43.74
CA MET A 12 33.20 25.83 -43.49
C MET A 12 34.67 25.85 -43.88
N GLU A 13 35.57 25.71 -42.89
CA GLU A 13 36.99 25.56 -43.14
C GLU A 13 37.16 24.36 -44.07
N LYS A 14 37.43 24.64 -45.34
CA LYS A 14 37.79 23.61 -46.31
C LYS A 14 39.05 22.95 -45.75
N LEU A 15 38.96 21.66 -45.45
CA LEU A 15 40.10 20.86 -45.06
C LEU A 15 41.06 20.81 -46.26
N ASN A 16 41.98 21.76 -46.33
CA ASN A 16 43.13 21.76 -47.24
C ASN A 16 44.18 20.74 -46.80
N GLY A 17 43.75 19.62 -46.21
CA GLY A 17 44.59 18.51 -45.79
C GLY A 17 44.58 17.45 -46.87
N ASN A 18 45.76 17.18 -47.44
CA ASN A 18 45.95 16.10 -48.39
C ASN A 18 45.39 14.78 -47.82
N ILE A 19 44.48 14.09 -48.54
CA ILE A 19 43.80 12.87 -48.09
C ILE A 19 44.81 11.77 -47.69
N TRP A 20 45.99 11.79 -48.31
CA TRP A 20 47.12 10.92 -48.01
C TRP A 20 47.71 11.08 -46.59
N ASN A 21 47.48 12.22 -45.91
CA ASN A 21 47.89 12.44 -44.51
C ASN A 21 46.85 11.95 -43.49
N VAL A 22 45.66 11.52 -43.94
CA VAL A 22 44.60 10.98 -43.07
C VAL A 22 44.78 9.49 -42.82
N SER A 23 45.31 8.76 -43.81
CA SER A 23 45.71 7.36 -43.68
C SER A 23 47.14 7.28 -43.15
N ALA A 24 47.30 7.41 -41.83
CA ALA A 24 48.62 7.21 -41.22
C ALA A 24 49.04 5.73 -41.34
N CYS A 25 50.17 5.46 -41.99
CA CYS A 25 50.74 4.11 -42.07
C CYS A 25 51.26 3.56 -40.72
N ASN A 26 51.26 4.39 -39.65
CA ASN A 26 51.73 4.05 -38.31
C ASN A 26 50.62 4.21 -37.26
N ARG A 27 50.34 3.14 -36.51
CA ARG A 27 49.28 3.06 -35.47
C ARG A 27 49.35 4.19 -34.44
N LEU A 28 50.54 4.51 -33.95
CA LEU A 28 50.72 5.53 -32.88
C LEU A 28 50.34 6.94 -33.36
N VAL A 29 50.64 7.23 -34.63
CA VAL A 29 50.30 8.52 -35.25
C VAL A 29 48.81 8.60 -35.55
N ASN A 30 48.19 7.46 -35.90
CA ASN A 30 46.74 7.39 -36.10
C ASN A 30 45.97 7.65 -34.80
N GLU A 31 46.38 7.00 -33.71
CA GLU A 31 45.79 7.16 -32.37
C GLU A 31 45.83 8.61 -31.91
N ARG A 32 47.02 9.24 -31.96
CA ARG A 32 47.18 10.66 -31.61
C ARG A 32 46.32 11.60 -32.46
N ASN A 33 46.13 11.28 -33.74
CA ASN A 33 45.28 12.07 -34.62
C ASN A 33 43.79 11.88 -34.31
N ALA A 34 43.38 10.67 -33.94
CA ALA A 34 42.02 10.37 -33.50
C ALA A 34 41.70 11.14 -32.21
N ASP A 35 42.60 11.11 -31.22
CA ASP A 35 42.45 11.85 -29.97
C ASP A 35 42.33 13.35 -30.21
N ARG A 36 43.21 13.92 -31.03
CA ARG A 36 43.14 15.35 -31.39
C ARG A 36 41.85 15.74 -32.09
N ARG A 37 41.29 14.86 -32.95
CA ARG A 37 39.98 15.08 -33.59
C ARG A 37 38.86 15.01 -32.58
N HIS A 38 38.93 14.05 -31.66
CA HIS A 38 37.96 13.88 -30.59
C HIS A 38 37.94 15.08 -29.65
N GLU A 39 39.10 15.57 -29.20
CA GLU A 39 39.21 16.78 -28.38
C GLU A 39 38.65 18.02 -29.09
N LYS A 40 38.95 18.19 -30.38
CA LYS A 40 38.38 19.30 -31.18
C LYS A 40 36.85 19.20 -31.25
N HIS A 41 36.31 18.00 -31.43
CA HIS A 41 34.88 17.77 -31.46
C HIS A 41 34.21 18.07 -30.11
N LEU A 42 34.80 17.64 -29.00
CA LEU A 42 34.29 17.94 -27.66
C LEU A 42 34.26 19.45 -27.39
N ARG A 43 35.33 20.17 -27.75
CA ARG A 43 35.36 21.63 -27.64
C ARG A 43 34.29 22.31 -28.49
N ALA A 44 34.01 21.78 -29.68
CA ALA A 44 32.95 22.30 -30.53
C ALA A 44 31.57 22.08 -29.88
N LEU A 45 31.32 20.90 -29.30
CA LEU A 45 30.09 20.60 -28.56
C LEU A 45 29.91 21.53 -27.35
N GLU A 46 30.96 21.74 -26.55
CA GLU A 46 30.93 22.66 -25.40
C GLU A 46 30.66 24.12 -25.81
N ALA A 47 31.16 24.54 -26.97
CA ALA A 47 30.93 25.88 -27.51
C ALA A 47 29.53 26.05 -28.13
N THR A 48 28.84 24.96 -28.48
CA THR A 48 27.48 25.05 -29.03
C THR A 48 26.47 25.40 -27.94
N LYS A 49 25.70 26.47 -28.15
CA LYS A 49 24.59 26.86 -27.28
C LYS A 49 23.33 26.10 -27.69
N THR A 50 22.58 25.56 -26.72
CA THR A 50 21.28 24.94 -27.00
C THR A 50 20.28 26.00 -27.45
N MET A 51 19.58 25.74 -28.55
CA MET A 51 18.57 26.65 -29.11
C MET A 51 17.28 26.70 -28.26
N VAL A 52 17.05 25.67 -27.46
CA VAL A 52 15.88 25.55 -26.57
C VAL A 52 16.31 25.84 -25.15
N ASP A 53 15.49 26.60 -24.43
CA ASP A 53 15.63 26.79 -23.00
C ASP A 53 15.32 25.48 -22.28
N ASN A 54 16.29 24.95 -21.53
CA ASN A 54 16.15 23.76 -20.70
C ASN A 54 15.95 24.12 -19.22
N SER A 55 15.65 25.39 -18.91
CA SER A 55 15.34 25.82 -17.55
C SER A 55 14.06 25.15 -17.05
N ALA A 56 13.99 24.91 -15.74
CA ALA A 56 12.79 24.37 -15.13
C ALA A 56 11.64 25.38 -15.28
N PRO A 57 10.42 24.94 -15.66
CA PRO A 57 9.27 25.83 -15.77
C PRO A 57 8.94 26.46 -14.42
N ALA A 58 8.31 27.65 -14.45
CA ALA A 58 7.95 28.38 -13.24
C ALA A 58 6.96 27.62 -12.37
N ASP A 59 7.20 27.61 -11.06
CA ASP A 59 6.32 26.98 -10.08
C ASP A 59 4.99 27.74 -9.98
N HIS A 60 3.89 27.04 -10.29
CA HIS A 60 2.56 27.60 -10.10
C HIS A 60 1.94 27.17 -8.75
N PRO A 61 1.44 28.11 -7.93
CA PRO A 61 0.92 27.80 -6.59
C PRO A 61 -0.34 26.91 -6.61
N HIS A 62 -1.12 26.97 -7.69
CA HIS A 62 -2.31 26.13 -7.88
C HIS A 62 -1.96 24.67 -8.26
N LEU A 63 -0.73 24.39 -8.73
CA LEU A 63 -0.25 23.02 -8.94
C LEU A 63 0.25 22.39 -7.64
N ARG A 64 0.75 23.20 -6.69
CA ARG A 64 1.08 22.75 -5.33
C ARG A 64 -0.16 22.30 -4.57
N THR A 65 -1.27 23.04 -4.72
CA THR A 65 -2.51 22.77 -4.00
C THR A 65 -3.54 22.18 -4.96
N LYS A 66 -3.71 20.85 -4.94
CA LYS A 66 -4.71 20.14 -5.76
C LYS A 66 -6.14 20.39 -5.27
N SER A 67 -6.62 21.63 -5.39
CA SER A 67 -7.90 22.10 -4.84
C SER A 67 -9.11 21.28 -5.30
N LYS A 68 -9.12 20.88 -6.59
CA LYS A 68 -10.15 20.01 -7.16
C LYS A 68 -10.16 18.62 -6.50
N THR A 69 -8.99 18.03 -6.30
CA THR A 69 -8.87 16.73 -5.61
C THR A 69 -9.34 16.82 -4.17
N LYS A 70 -8.95 17.90 -3.47
CA LYS A 70 -9.39 18.16 -2.10
C LYS A 70 -10.92 18.26 -2.02
N LYS A 71 -11.54 19.06 -2.90
CA LYS A 71 -13.00 19.17 -2.97
C LYS A 71 -13.69 17.84 -3.24
N HIS A 72 -13.18 17.04 -4.18
CA HIS A 72 -13.75 15.71 -4.45
C HIS A 72 -13.65 14.77 -3.25
N GLN A 73 -12.57 14.87 -2.47
CA GLN A 73 -12.42 14.09 -1.24
C GLN A 73 -13.40 14.54 -0.16
N GLU A 74 -13.59 15.85 0.00
CA GLU A 74 -14.58 16.44 0.91
C GLU A 74 -16.00 16.00 0.53
N ASP A 75 -16.39 16.14 -0.74
CA ASP A 75 -17.71 15.73 -1.25
C ASP A 75 -17.97 14.23 -1.00
N ARG A 76 -16.98 13.37 -1.29
CA ARG A 76 -17.08 11.92 -1.02
C ARG A 76 -17.21 11.63 0.47
N SER A 77 -16.46 12.33 1.32
CA SER A 77 -16.53 12.15 2.77
C SER A 77 -17.89 12.56 3.35
N ALA A 78 -18.47 13.66 2.86
CA ALA A 78 -19.79 14.12 3.24
C ALA A 78 -20.89 13.12 2.83
N GLN A 79 -20.77 12.54 1.63
CA GLN A 79 -21.67 11.50 1.17
C GLN A 79 -21.61 10.25 2.07
N ILE A 80 -20.41 9.78 2.40
CA ILE A 80 -20.23 8.62 3.29
C ILE A 80 -20.85 8.90 4.67
N GLN A 81 -20.66 10.10 5.22
CA GLN A 81 -21.25 10.47 6.52
C GLN A 81 -22.78 10.49 6.48
N LEU A 82 -23.37 11.00 5.40
CA LEU A 82 -24.83 10.98 5.21
C LEU A 82 -25.36 9.55 5.13
N GLU A 83 -24.72 8.69 4.34
CA GLU A 83 -25.10 7.28 4.19
C GLU A 83 -24.99 6.52 5.52
N ASN A 84 -23.91 6.75 6.29
CA ASN A 84 -23.74 6.18 7.62
C ASN A 84 -24.85 6.63 8.58
N ARG A 85 -25.23 7.91 8.56
CA ARG A 85 -26.35 8.42 9.38
C ARG A 85 -27.67 7.73 9.03
N ILE A 86 -27.96 7.58 7.73
CA ILE A 86 -29.18 6.89 7.26
C ILE A 86 -29.17 5.42 7.68
N LEU A 87 -28.02 4.75 7.57
CA LEU A 87 -27.88 3.36 7.98
C LEU A 87 -28.15 3.19 9.48
N LEU A 88 -27.50 3.99 10.32
CA LEU A 88 -27.69 3.94 11.77
C LEU A 88 -29.15 4.22 12.16
N GLN A 89 -29.79 5.19 11.51
CA GLN A 89 -31.21 5.46 11.73
C GLN A 89 -32.10 4.27 11.34
N LYS A 90 -31.78 3.56 10.25
CA LYS A 90 -32.52 2.37 9.82
C LYS A 90 -32.30 1.19 10.77
N MET A 91 -31.07 0.95 11.21
CA MET A 91 -30.74 -0.08 12.21
C MET A 91 -31.49 0.18 13.50
N LEU A 92 -31.41 1.41 14.04
CA LEU A 92 -32.14 1.80 15.24
C LEU A 92 -33.66 1.65 15.06
N SER A 93 -34.20 1.96 13.88
CA SER A 93 -35.63 1.76 13.60
C SER A 93 -36.04 0.29 13.62
N ILE A 94 -35.17 -0.62 13.15
CA ILE A 94 -35.39 -2.07 13.22
C ILE A 94 -35.34 -2.54 14.68
N ASP A 95 -34.33 -2.09 15.44
CA ASP A 95 -34.11 -2.51 16.83
C ASP A 95 -35.23 -2.00 17.76
N THR A 96 -35.67 -0.75 17.58
CA THR A 96 -36.70 -0.12 18.43
C THR A 96 -38.13 -0.55 18.07
N LYS A 97 -38.38 -0.97 16.83
CA LYS A 97 -39.72 -1.40 16.37
C LYS A 97 -39.66 -2.82 15.80
N PRO A 98 -39.49 -3.85 16.65
CA PRO A 98 -39.56 -5.22 16.19
C PRO A 98 -40.95 -5.47 15.60
N SER A 99 -40.99 -5.82 14.31
CA SER A 99 -42.23 -6.24 13.64
C SER A 99 -42.85 -7.43 14.38
N PRO A 100 -44.19 -7.58 14.42
CA PRO A 100 -44.84 -8.77 14.96
C PRO A 100 -44.44 -10.07 14.23
N VAL A 101 -43.82 -9.96 13.05
CA VAL A 101 -43.27 -11.08 12.26
C VAL A 101 -41.76 -11.27 12.48
N SER A 102 -41.16 -10.54 13.43
CA SER A 102 -39.74 -10.70 13.77
C SER A 102 -39.50 -12.11 14.31
N GLY A 103 -38.39 -12.74 13.89
CA GLY A 103 -38.07 -14.13 14.24
C GLY A 103 -38.06 -14.38 15.74
N GLU A 104 -37.65 -13.40 16.55
CA GLU A 104 -37.64 -13.51 18.01
C GLU A 104 -39.05 -13.53 18.62
N THR A 105 -39.96 -12.69 18.12
CA THR A 105 -41.39 -12.70 18.49
C THR A 105 -42.06 -14.01 18.08
N LEU A 106 -41.72 -14.53 16.89
CA LEU A 106 -42.25 -15.81 16.41
C LEU A 106 -41.70 -16.99 17.19
N LEU A 107 -40.42 -16.97 17.59
CA LEU A 107 -39.79 -18.02 18.39
C LEU A 107 -40.33 -18.05 19.82
N SER A 108 -40.57 -16.88 20.41
CA SER A 108 -41.15 -16.77 21.77
C SER A 108 -42.64 -17.15 21.80
N GLN A 109 -43.38 -16.96 20.71
CA GLN A 109 -44.74 -17.48 20.54
C GLN A 109 -44.81 -18.91 19.99
N ARG A 110 -43.68 -19.52 19.59
CA ARG A 110 -43.69 -20.86 19.01
C ARG A 110 -43.89 -21.88 20.12
N VAL A 111 -45.09 -22.48 20.16
CA VAL A 111 -45.33 -23.70 20.92
C VAL A 111 -44.35 -24.77 20.39
N PRO A 112 -43.47 -25.34 21.23
CA PRO A 112 -42.53 -26.35 20.78
C PRO A 112 -43.32 -27.54 20.23
N SER A 113 -43.11 -27.84 18.94
CA SER A 113 -43.73 -28.99 18.29
C SER A 113 -43.26 -30.25 19.02
N ARG A 114 -44.17 -30.89 19.77
CA ARG A 114 -43.94 -32.15 20.47
C ARG A 114 -43.79 -33.25 19.42
N SER A 115 -42.58 -33.41 18.89
CA SER A 115 -42.25 -34.48 17.95
C SER A 115 -42.36 -35.82 18.65
N LEU A 116 -43.11 -36.74 18.08
CA LEU A 116 -43.25 -38.12 18.55
C LEU A 116 -41.89 -38.85 18.63
N HIS A 117 -40.89 -38.38 17.87
CA HIS A 117 -39.54 -38.93 17.83
C HIS A 117 -38.56 -38.24 18.80
N GLY A 118 -39.01 -37.26 19.59
CA GLY A 118 -38.13 -36.48 20.47
C GLY A 118 -37.41 -37.33 21.52
N GLU A 119 -38.07 -38.35 22.06
CA GLU A 119 -37.43 -39.29 22.98
C GLU A 119 -36.39 -40.19 22.29
N ALA A 120 -36.71 -40.71 21.10
CA ALA A 120 -35.77 -41.52 20.33
C ALA A 120 -34.52 -40.73 19.94
N GLN A 121 -34.71 -39.47 19.52
CA GLN A 121 -33.61 -38.57 19.21
C GLN A 121 -32.77 -38.22 20.44
N ARG A 122 -33.40 -37.97 21.60
CA ARG A 122 -32.68 -37.74 22.87
C ARG A 122 -31.85 -38.95 23.28
N ARG A 123 -32.42 -40.16 23.23
CA ARG A 123 -31.71 -41.41 23.55
C ARG A 123 -30.51 -41.64 22.62
N GLU A 124 -30.66 -41.34 21.33
CA GLU A 124 -29.55 -41.44 20.38
C GLU A 124 -28.49 -40.37 20.63
N LEU A 125 -28.89 -39.14 20.97
CA LEU A 125 -27.97 -38.07 21.37
C LEU A 125 -27.16 -38.45 22.60
N ASP A 126 -27.81 -39.02 23.62
CA ASP A 126 -27.17 -39.48 24.85
C ASP A 126 -26.18 -40.61 24.55
N ARG A 127 -26.56 -41.55 23.68
CA ARG A 127 -25.68 -42.64 23.22
C ARG A 127 -24.45 -42.11 22.49
N ILE A 128 -24.63 -41.20 21.53
CA ILE A 128 -23.52 -40.57 20.79
C ILE A 128 -22.62 -39.80 21.75
N THR A 129 -23.20 -39.05 22.68
CA THR A 129 -22.46 -38.26 23.65
C THR A 129 -21.62 -39.15 24.58
N ALA A 130 -22.19 -40.26 25.07
CA ALA A 130 -21.45 -41.23 25.87
C ALA A 130 -20.30 -41.89 25.08
N ALA A 131 -20.54 -42.27 23.83
CA ALA A 131 -19.51 -42.84 22.96
C ALA A 131 -18.38 -41.83 22.67
N ASN A 132 -18.73 -40.55 22.43
CA ASN A 132 -17.76 -39.47 22.23
C ASN A 132 -16.90 -39.22 23.47
N GLN A 133 -17.49 -39.24 24.66
CA GLN A 133 -16.76 -39.11 25.93
C GLN A 133 -15.78 -40.27 26.13
N GLU A 134 -16.19 -41.49 25.80
CA GLU A 134 -15.33 -42.67 25.87
C GLU A 134 -14.16 -42.58 24.87
N MET A 135 -14.42 -42.17 23.62
CA MET A 135 -13.36 -41.92 22.64
C MET A 135 -12.40 -40.83 23.10
N LEU A 136 -12.92 -39.75 23.68
CA LEU A 136 -12.10 -38.66 24.21
C LEU A 136 -11.18 -39.15 25.34
N ARG A 137 -11.70 -39.96 26.28
CA ARG A 137 -10.88 -40.56 27.34
C ARG A 137 -9.76 -41.42 26.76
N ARG A 138 -10.05 -42.19 25.71
CA ARG A 138 -9.03 -43.00 25.02
C ARG A 138 -7.95 -42.13 24.39
N LEU A 139 -8.34 -41.04 23.71
CA LEU A 139 -7.38 -40.11 23.09
C LEU A 139 -6.53 -39.39 24.14
N GLN A 140 -7.11 -39.00 25.27
CA GLN A 140 -6.39 -38.34 26.36
C GLN A 140 -5.40 -39.28 27.06
N ASN A 141 -5.77 -40.55 27.24
CA ASN A 141 -4.90 -41.57 27.84
C ASN A 141 -3.92 -42.18 26.83
N ALA A 142 -4.12 -41.96 25.54
CA ALA A 142 -3.21 -42.46 24.51
C ALA A 142 -1.89 -41.70 24.57
N ARG A 143 -0.78 -42.44 24.72
CA ARG A 143 0.57 -41.87 24.64
C ARG A 143 0.81 -41.33 23.22
N PRO A 144 1.35 -40.11 23.06
CA PRO A 144 1.76 -39.61 21.76
C PRO A 144 2.81 -40.56 21.14
N SER A 145 2.62 -40.91 19.87
CA SER A 145 3.51 -41.83 19.13
C SER A 145 4.86 -41.20 18.80
N MET A 146 4.95 -39.86 18.83
CA MET A 146 6.18 -39.11 18.63
C MET A 146 6.49 -38.28 19.87
N GLU A 147 7.72 -38.41 20.35
CA GLU A 147 8.25 -37.58 21.41
C GLU A 147 8.77 -36.27 20.81
N LEU A 148 8.09 -35.17 21.10
CA LEU A 148 8.44 -33.83 20.59
C LEU A 148 9.89 -33.45 20.95
N GLN A 149 10.33 -33.76 22.17
CA GLN A 149 11.69 -33.45 22.64
C GLN A 149 12.76 -34.18 21.82
N ALA A 150 12.55 -35.47 21.52
CA ALA A 150 13.47 -36.24 20.70
C ALA A 150 13.50 -35.76 19.23
N LEU A 151 12.39 -35.20 18.73
CA LEU A 151 12.35 -34.59 17.39
C LEU A 151 13.08 -33.24 17.36
N GLU A 152 12.89 -32.42 18.40
CA GLU A 152 13.59 -31.15 18.56
C GLU A 152 15.10 -31.34 18.67
N GLU A 153 15.55 -32.31 19.46
CA GLU A 153 16.97 -32.65 19.58
C GLU A 153 17.58 -33.06 18.23
N LYS A 154 16.90 -33.93 17.49
CA LYS A 154 17.31 -34.34 16.13
C LYS A 154 17.34 -33.15 15.17
N GLU A 155 16.39 -32.23 15.27
CA GLU A 155 16.36 -31.01 14.44
C GLU A 155 17.50 -30.06 14.81
N MET A 156 17.81 -29.90 16.09
CA MET A 156 18.95 -29.11 16.56
C MET A 156 20.28 -29.69 16.08
N ASP A 157 20.45 -31.00 16.17
CA ASP A 157 21.63 -31.71 15.62
C ASP A 157 21.74 -31.52 14.10
N ARG A 158 20.62 -31.62 13.38
CA ARG A 158 20.56 -31.40 11.94
C ARG A 158 20.95 -29.96 11.58
N GLN A 159 20.48 -28.97 12.32
CA GLN A 159 20.83 -27.56 12.12
C GLN A 159 22.29 -27.29 12.48
N GLY A 160 22.80 -27.88 13.56
CA GLY A 160 24.21 -27.79 13.95
C GLY A 160 25.13 -28.42 12.91
N LEU A 161 24.75 -29.57 12.34
CA LEU A 161 25.46 -30.20 11.23
C LEU A 161 25.42 -29.32 9.97
N LYS A 162 24.24 -28.81 9.60
CA LYS A 162 24.07 -27.89 8.48
C LYS A 162 24.94 -26.65 8.64
N TYR A 163 24.99 -26.06 9.83
CA TYR A 163 25.82 -24.90 10.14
C TYR A 163 27.31 -25.24 10.00
N ARG A 164 27.77 -26.38 10.55
CA ARG A 164 29.16 -26.82 10.38
C ARG A 164 29.53 -27.04 8.92
N ILE A 165 28.64 -27.67 8.15
CA ILE A 165 28.84 -27.88 6.71
C ILE A 165 28.86 -26.54 5.96
N SER A 166 27.99 -25.59 6.29
CA SER A 166 27.95 -24.28 5.63
C SER A 166 29.16 -23.40 5.97
N GLN A 167 29.72 -23.51 7.18
CA GLN A 167 30.98 -22.85 7.52
C GLN A 167 32.16 -23.48 6.77
N ASN A 168 32.18 -24.81 6.64
CA ASN A 168 33.26 -25.54 5.97
C ASN A 168 33.16 -25.51 4.43
N SER A 169 31.99 -25.22 3.87
CA SER A 169 31.76 -25.11 2.42
C SER A 169 32.40 -23.86 1.79
N THR A 170 32.91 -22.92 2.59
CA THR A 170 33.61 -21.71 2.12
C THR A 170 35.12 -21.91 1.89
N ARG A 171 35.67 -23.10 2.19
CA ARG A 171 37.09 -23.43 1.92
C ARG A 171 37.39 -23.85 0.48
N GLY A 172 36.35 -24.10 -0.33
CA GLY A 172 36.44 -24.27 -1.78
C GLY A 172 35.77 -23.10 -2.48
N ARG A 173 36.37 -22.63 -3.58
CA ARG A 173 35.87 -21.51 -4.42
C ARG A 173 34.36 -21.70 -4.67
N MET A 174 33.54 -20.82 -4.10
CA MET A 174 32.08 -20.90 -4.21
C MET A 174 31.69 -20.66 -5.67
N MET A 175 31.21 -21.69 -6.37
CA MET A 175 30.50 -21.47 -7.64
C MET A 175 29.18 -20.80 -7.30
N LYS A 176 28.97 -19.58 -7.81
CA LYS A 176 27.68 -18.89 -7.74
C LYS A 176 26.72 -19.62 -8.67
N LEU A 177 26.12 -20.70 -8.20
CA LEU A 177 25.00 -21.33 -8.89
C LEU A 177 23.77 -20.44 -8.68
N PRO A 178 23.07 -20.02 -9.76
CA PRO A 178 21.79 -19.35 -9.62
C PRO A 178 20.83 -20.27 -8.87
N MET A 179 20.10 -19.71 -7.90
CA MET A 179 19.00 -20.43 -7.24
C MET A 179 18.02 -20.91 -8.32
N PRO A 180 17.60 -22.20 -8.30
CA PRO A 180 16.57 -22.66 -9.21
C PRO A 180 15.31 -21.81 -9.00
N GLU A 181 14.87 -21.18 -10.10
CA GLU A 181 13.63 -20.44 -10.16
C GLU A 181 12.52 -21.39 -9.69
N GLN A 182 11.85 -21.03 -8.60
CA GLN A 182 10.61 -21.68 -8.23
C GLN A 182 9.59 -21.29 -9.30
N SER A 183 9.48 -22.11 -10.35
CA SER A 183 8.34 -22.12 -11.25
C SER A 183 7.11 -22.63 -10.50
N ALA A 184 6.60 -21.80 -9.60
CA ALA A 184 5.30 -21.94 -9.01
C ALA A 184 4.52 -20.68 -9.35
N GLY A 185 3.57 -20.84 -10.28
CA GLY A 185 2.69 -19.79 -10.74
C GLY A 185 2.14 -18.96 -9.60
N ARG A 186 2.51 -17.68 -9.60
CA ARG A 186 1.71 -16.61 -9.02
C ARG A 186 1.74 -15.45 -10.00
N LEU A 187 0.53 -14.98 -10.28
CA LEU A 187 0.23 -13.78 -11.07
C LEU A 187 1.20 -12.65 -10.70
N SER A 188 1.91 -12.17 -11.72
CA SER A 188 2.73 -10.97 -11.64
C SER A 188 1.81 -9.77 -11.46
N LEU A 189 1.72 -9.25 -10.23
CA LEU A 189 1.27 -7.89 -9.98
C LEU A 189 2.52 -7.01 -9.96
N SER A 190 2.71 -6.25 -11.02
CA SER A 190 3.79 -5.30 -11.16
C SER A 190 3.76 -4.29 -10.01
N LYS A 191 4.80 -4.30 -9.19
CA LYS A 191 5.05 -3.29 -8.17
C LYS A 191 5.55 -2.03 -8.87
N ALA A 192 4.62 -1.17 -9.27
CA ALA A 192 4.93 0.21 -9.61
C ALA A 192 5.50 0.90 -8.37
N THR A 193 6.78 1.26 -8.44
CA THR A 193 7.41 2.19 -7.50
C THR A 193 6.82 3.58 -7.76
N GLY A 194 5.79 3.95 -6.99
CA GLY A 194 5.19 5.27 -7.04
C GLY A 194 4.18 5.48 -5.92
N SER A 195 4.56 6.29 -4.92
CA SER A 195 3.64 7.07 -4.08
C SER A 195 2.63 6.32 -3.19
N THR A 196 3.10 5.69 -2.10
CA THR A 196 2.22 5.30 -0.98
C THR A 196 2.77 5.63 0.41
N LYS A 197 3.78 6.50 0.51
CA LYS A 197 4.30 6.98 1.81
C LYS A 197 3.51 8.15 2.42
N LEU A 198 2.39 8.57 1.83
CA LEU A 198 1.72 9.82 2.21
C LEU A 198 0.27 9.62 2.68
N LEU A 199 -0.10 8.41 3.11
CA LEU A 199 -1.50 8.13 3.48
C LEU A 199 -1.69 7.14 4.63
N LYS A 200 -0.59 6.67 5.25
CA LYS A 200 -0.68 5.76 6.40
C LYS A 200 -0.41 6.46 7.74
N ASP A 201 0.40 7.51 7.74
CA ASP A 201 0.80 8.20 8.97
C ASP A 201 -0.27 9.18 9.48
N ASP A 202 -1.18 9.67 8.63
CA ASP A 202 -2.20 10.65 9.05
C ASP A 202 -3.35 10.02 9.88
N TRP A 203 -3.57 8.71 9.76
CA TRP A 203 -4.64 8.00 10.48
C TRP A 203 -4.18 7.33 11.77
N GLU A 204 -2.87 7.09 11.93
CA GLU A 204 -2.31 6.41 13.11
C GLU A 204 -2.00 7.38 14.27
N HIS A 205 -2.07 8.70 14.05
CA HIS A 205 -1.71 9.71 15.07
C HIS A 205 -2.88 10.39 15.78
N LEU A 206 -4.14 10.25 15.33
CA LEU A 206 -5.26 10.72 16.14
C LEU A 206 -5.53 9.68 17.23
N SER A 207 -4.90 9.89 18.39
CA SER A 207 -5.26 9.15 19.60
C SER A 207 -6.76 9.30 19.86
N ALA A 208 -7.40 8.28 20.43
CA ALA A 208 -8.83 8.31 20.76
C ALA A 208 -9.23 9.57 21.56
N TYR A 209 -8.30 10.12 22.33
CA TYR A 209 -8.43 11.36 23.08
C TYR A 209 -8.58 12.62 22.21
N GLU A 210 -7.91 12.68 21.06
CA GLU A 210 -7.94 13.82 20.14
C GLU A 210 -9.24 13.88 19.31
N LEU A 211 -9.77 12.70 18.97
CA LEU A 211 -11.08 12.54 18.34
C LEU A 211 -12.22 12.97 19.28
N ASP A 212 -12.13 12.60 20.56
CA ASP A 212 -13.12 12.98 21.58
C ASP A 212 -13.13 14.49 21.84
N ARG A 213 -11.94 15.11 21.85
CA ARG A 213 -11.80 16.58 21.98
C ARG A 213 -12.42 17.32 20.80
N GLN A 214 -12.21 16.84 19.58
CA GLN A 214 -12.80 17.46 18.38
C GLN A 214 -14.31 17.30 18.34
N LEU A 215 -14.85 16.15 18.79
CA LEU A 215 -16.29 15.95 18.97
C LEU A 215 -16.89 16.94 19.97
N PHE A 216 -16.24 17.13 21.12
CA PHE A 216 -16.69 18.04 22.17
C PHE A 216 -16.69 19.52 21.71
N ASP A 217 -15.66 19.92 20.96
CA ASP A 217 -15.58 21.27 20.39
C ASP A 217 -16.64 21.48 19.28
N PHE A 218 -16.94 20.43 18.50
CA PHE A 218 -18.00 20.49 17.48
C PHE A 218 -19.41 20.61 18.11
N GLU A 219 -19.69 19.87 19.18
CA GLU A 219 -20.96 19.95 19.93
C GLU A 219 -21.16 21.31 20.60
N ARG A 220 -20.10 21.95 21.11
CA ARG A 220 -20.19 23.32 21.67
C ARG A 220 -20.58 24.36 20.63
N VAL A 221 -20.02 24.29 19.42
CA VAL A 221 -20.34 25.23 18.33
C VAL A 221 -21.81 25.06 17.90
N HIS A 222 -22.31 23.82 17.82
CA HIS A 222 -23.71 23.54 17.45
C HIS A 222 -24.71 23.87 18.56
N SER A 223 -24.31 23.75 19.83
CA SER A 223 -25.14 24.15 20.97
C SER A 223 -25.30 25.67 21.05
N SER A 224 -24.28 26.43 20.63
CA SER A 224 -24.31 27.90 20.63
C SER A 224 -25.17 28.53 19.53
N SER A 225 -25.45 27.80 18.43
CA SER A 225 -26.30 28.30 17.34
C SER A 225 -27.81 28.05 17.55
N SER A 226 -28.20 27.36 18.62
CA SER A 226 -29.59 27.00 18.92
C SER A 226 -30.30 27.89 19.95
N GLN A 227 -29.74 29.05 20.32
CA GLN A 227 -30.50 30.05 21.09
C GLN A 227 -31.34 30.93 20.15
N LYS A 228 -32.60 30.55 19.95
CA LYS A 228 -33.64 31.38 19.33
C LYS A 228 -33.95 32.61 20.21
N PRO A 229 -34.14 33.82 19.65
CA PRO A 229 -34.60 34.97 20.42
C PRO A 229 -36.06 34.80 20.85
N ALA A 230 -36.34 35.08 22.13
CA ALA A 230 -37.66 35.02 22.73
C ALA A 230 -38.58 36.13 22.17
N ILE A 231 -39.75 35.73 21.68
CA ILE A 231 -40.84 36.61 21.22
C ILE A 231 -41.54 37.18 22.46
N GLY A 232 -41.55 38.51 22.60
CA GLY A 232 -42.25 39.23 23.67
C GLY A 232 -43.78 39.23 23.51
N PRO A 233 -44.54 39.49 24.59
CA PRO A 233 -45.97 39.24 24.61
C PRO A 233 -46.78 40.36 23.95
N SER A 234 -47.83 39.91 23.27
CA SER A 234 -48.99 40.65 22.74
C SER A 234 -49.57 41.66 23.74
N VAL A 235 -49.74 42.91 23.30
CA VAL A 235 -50.51 43.94 24.00
C VAL A 235 -51.85 44.10 23.28
N SER A 236 -52.92 43.89 24.03
CA SER A 236 -54.32 44.10 23.65
C SER A 236 -54.65 45.59 23.49
N CYS A 237 -55.38 45.92 22.42
CA CYS A 237 -56.33 47.04 22.33
C CYS A 237 -57.48 46.58 21.41
#